data_AF-A0A1F9MSE2-F1
#
_entry.id   AF-A0A1F9MSE2-F1
#
_cell.length_a   1.000
_cell.length_b   1.000
_cell.length_c   1.000
_cell.angle_alpha   90.00
_cell.angle_beta   90.00
_cell.angle_gamma   90.00
#
_symmetry.space_group_name_H-M   'P 1'
#
loop_
_entity.id
_entity.type
_entity.pdbx_description
1 polymer ?
#
loop_
_entity_poly.entity_id
_entity_poly.type
_entity_poly.pdbx_seq_one_letter_code
_entity_poly.pdbx_strand_id
1 'polypeptide(L)'
;MFELGQAIRQARKSKCLTQAQVAAAVGIGRVTISQMENETVQDIGIRKVIRLLEYLGLELAVRPAGAPPTLEELQKEQKQA
;
A
#
# COMPACT_ATOMS: atom_id res chain seq x y z
N MET A 1 5.58 -9.99 7.07
CA MET A 1 5.35 -10.38 5.65
C MET A 1 4.82 -9.12 4.95
N PHE A 2 5.34 -8.69 3.80
CA PHE A 2 5.25 -7.30 3.35
C PHE A 2 3.80 -6.83 3.03
N GLU A 3 3.16 -6.18 4.00
CA GLU A 3 1.75 -5.77 3.91
C GLU A 3 1.49 -4.66 2.90
N LEU A 4 2.50 -3.85 2.59
CA LEU A 4 2.33 -2.63 1.79
C LEU A 4 1.88 -2.93 0.35
N GLY A 5 2.56 -3.86 -0.35
CA GLY A 5 2.23 -4.21 -1.73
C GLY A 5 0.81 -4.77 -1.86
N GLN A 6 0.42 -5.62 -0.91
CA GLN A 6 -0.92 -6.19 -0.85
C GLN A 6 -1.98 -5.14 -0.52
N ALA A 7 -1.73 -4.26 0.45
CA ALA A 7 -2.64 -3.17 0.81
C ALA A 7 -2.88 -2.22 -0.37
N ILE A 8 -1.82 -1.85 -1.10
CA ILE A 8 -1.91 -1.06 -2.34
C ILE A 8 -2.78 -1.78 -3.37
N ARG A 9 -2.53 -3.07 -3.61
CA ARG A 9 -3.30 -3.87 -4.58
C ARG A 9 -4.77 -3.97 -4.19
N GLN A 10 -5.06 -4.16 -2.91
CA GLN A 10 -6.42 -4.27 -2.40
C GLN A 10 -7.18 -2.95 -2.53
N ALA A 11 -6.56 -1.84 -2.13
CA ALA A 11 -7.15 -0.50 -2.26
C ALA A 11 -7.37 -0.11 -3.74
N ARG A 12 -6.45 -0.48 -4.64
CA ARG A 12 -6.65 -0.27 -6.07
C ARG A 12 -7.87 -1.05 -6.59
N LYS A 13 -7.97 -2.34 -6.21
CA LYS A 13 -9.07 -3.21 -6.63
C LYS A 13 -10.42 -2.78 -6.06
N SER A 14 -10.48 -2.33 -4.80
CA SER A 14 -11.72 -1.84 -4.20
C SER A 14 -12.28 -0.61 -4.91
N LYS A 15 -11.40 0.20 -5.53
CA LYS A 15 -11.76 1.33 -6.38
C LYS A 15 -11.98 0.97 -7.86
N CYS A 16 -11.94 -0.31 -8.23
CA CYS A 16 -12.08 -0.79 -9.62
C CYS A 16 -11.06 -0.19 -10.61
N LEU A 17 -9.86 0.18 -10.13
CA LEU A 17 -8.83 0.79 -10.96
C LEU A 17 -7.86 -0.26 -11.52
N THR A 18 -7.41 -0.08 -12.75
CA THR A 18 -6.29 -0.84 -13.33
C THR A 18 -4.95 -0.25 -12.88
N GLN A 19 -3.87 -1.04 -12.94
CA GLN A 19 -2.52 -0.55 -12.66
C GLN A 19 -2.12 0.60 -13.60
N ALA A 20 -2.59 0.59 -14.84
CA ALA A 20 -2.33 1.64 -15.83
C ALA A 20 -2.99 2.97 -15.45
N GLN A 21 -4.23 2.93 -14.94
CA GLN A 21 -4.94 4.13 -14.48
C GLN A 21 -4.24 4.76 -13.27
N VAL A 22 -3.83 3.95 -12.29
CA VAL A 22 -3.08 4.43 -11.13
C VAL A 22 -1.72 5.00 -11.55
N ALA A 23 -0.99 4.28 -12.42
CA ALA A 23 0.28 4.72 -12.97
C ALA A 23 0.19 6.10 -13.64
N ALA A 24 -0.82 6.29 -14.49
CA ALA A 24 -1.07 7.57 -15.16
C ALA A 24 -1.43 8.69 -14.17
N ALA A 25 -2.27 8.41 -13.17
CA ALA A 25 -2.70 9.41 -12.20
C ALA A 25 -1.57 9.89 -11.27
N VAL A 26 -0.67 8.99 -10.89
CA VAL A 26 0.41 9.28 -9.91
C VAL A 26 1.72 9.68 -10.61
N GLY A 27 1.82 9.51 -11.93
CA GLY A 27 3.04 9.77 -12.69
C GLY A 27 4.15 8.74 -12.42
N ILE A 28 3.76 7.48 -12.20
CA ILE A 28 4.66 6.34 -11.96
C ILE A 28 4.51 5.37 -13.13
N GLY A 29 5.60 4.71 -13.55
CA GLY A 29 5.53 3.70 -14.60
C GLY A 29 4.64 2.51 -14.19
N ARG A 30 3.81 2.00 -15.10
CA ARG A 30 2.95 0.82 -14.84
C ARG A 30 3.74 -0.38 -14.32
N VAL A 31 4.93 -0.63 -14.87
CA VAL A 31 5.83 -1.71 -14.42
C VAL A 31 6.20 -1.53 -12.96
N THR A 32 6.51 -0.31 -12.52
CA THR A 32 6.79 -0.01 -11.12
C THR A 32 5.59 -0.29 -10.22
N ILE A 33 4.36 0.09 -10.62
CA ILE A 33 3.14 -0.26 -9.87
C ILE A 33 2.98 -1.78 -9.78
N SER A 34 3.21 -2.51 -10.87
CA SER A 34 3.17 -3.97 -10.87
C SER A 34 4.23 -4.58 -9.94
N GLN A 35 5.46 -4.07 -9.98
CA GLN A 35 6.54 -4.53 -9.11
C GLN A 35 6.25 -4.25 -7.63
N MET A 36 5.69 -3.07 -7.31
CA MET A 36 5.27 -2.73 -5.96
C MET A 36 4.18 -3.67 -5.44
N GLU A 37 3.14 -3.93 -6.25
CA GLU A 37 2.02 -4.82 -5.88
C GLU A 37 2.43 -6.29 -5.78
N ASN A 38 3.58 -6.67 -6.34
CA ASN A 38 4.14 -8.01 -6.30
C ASN A 38 5.43 -8.09 -5.44
N GLU A 39 5.75 -7.06 -4.65
CA GLU A 39 6.91 -7.03 -3.75
C GLU A 39 8.28 -7.23 -4.44
N THR A 40 8.37 -6.94 -5.74
CA THR A 40 9.61 -7.10 -6.55
C THR A 40 10.30 -5.77 -6.86
N VAL A 41 9.73 -4.64 -6.41
CA VAL A 41 10.35 -3.32 -6.56
C VAL A 41 11.62 -3.24 -5.71
N GLN A 42 12.75 -2.91 -6.34
CA GLN A 42 14.04 -2.83 -5.65
C GLN A 42 14.26 -1.46 -5.00
N ASP A 43 13.89 -0.39 -5.71
CA ASP A 43 14.01 0.98 -5.22
C ASP A 43 12.83 1.82 -5.73
N ILE A 44 12.30 2.65 -4.83
CA ILE A 44 11.31 3.66 -5.15
C ILE A 44 11.43 4.82 -4.15
N GLY A 45 11.55 6.03 -4.68
CA GLY A 45 11.60 7.23 -3.85
C GLY A 45 10.32 7.41 -3.02
N ILE A 46 10.48 7.72 -1.72
CA ILE A 46 9.38 7.82 -0.75
C ILE A 46 8.23 8.74 -1.18
N ARG A 47 8.53 9.84 -1.88
CA ARG A 47 7.51 10.78 -2.37
C ARG A 47 6.56 10.13 -3.39
N LYS A 48 7.03 9.15 -4.18
CA LYS A 48 6.19 8.39 -5.11
C LYS A 48 5.26 7.45 -4.34
N VAL A 49 5.76 6.83 -3.28
CA VAL A 49 4.95 5.97 -2.40
C VAL A 49 3.84 6.77 -1.73
N ILE A 50 4.18 7.93 -1.14
CA ILE A 50 3.20 8.80 -0.48
C ILE A 50 2.08 9.22 -1.44
N ARG A 51 2.42 9.71 -2.65
CA ARG A 51 1.40 10.10 -3.65
C ARG A 51 0.52 8.94 -4.09
N LEU A 52 1.08 7.74 -4.20
CA LEU A 52 0.33 6.53 -4.52
C LEU A 52 -0.68 6.20 -3.41
N LEU A 53 -0.23 6.24 -2.15
CA LEU A 53 -1.09 6.01 -1.00
C LEU A 53 -2.22 7.05 -0.94
N GLU A 54 -1.90 8.34 -1.06
CA GLU A 54 -2.88 9.43 -1.10
C GLU A 54 -3.94 9.22 -2.18
N TYR A 55 -3.53 8.88 -3.42
CA TYR A 55 -4.44 8.60 -4.51
C TYR A 55 -5.35 7.39 -4.23
N LEU A 56 -4.82 6.38 -3.54
CA LEU A 56 -5.55 5.20 -3.12
C LEU A 56 -6.36 5.41 -1.83
N GLY A 57 -6.30 6.59 -1.20
CA GLY A 57 -7.01 6.88 0.07
C GLY A 57 -6.40 6.13 1.25
N LEU A 58 -5.10 5.91 1.20
CA LEU A 58 -4.28 5.32 2.26
C LEU A 58 -3.29 6.37 2.77
N GLU A 59 -2.74 6.13 3.96
CA GLU A 59 -1.70 6.98 4.55
C GLU A 59 -0.52 6.15 5.04
N LEU A 60 0.62 6.82 5.20
CA LEU A 60 1.82 6.24 5.82
C LEU A 60 1.95 6.80 7.24
N ALA A 61 1.93 5.91 8.23
CA ALA A 61 2.11 6.27 9.63
C ALA A 61 3.51 5.87 10.13
N VAL A 62 4.11 6.72 10.96
CA VAL A 62 5.36 6.43 11.67
C VAL A 62 5.02 6.19 13.14
N ARG A 63 5.49 5.07 13.69
CA ARG A 63 5.29 4.71 15.11
C ARG A 63 6.62 4.25 15.74
N PRO A 64 6.78 4.37 17.08
CA PRO A 64 7.92 3.80 17.78
C PRO A 64 8.04 2.29 17.49
N ALA A 65 9.28 1.82 17.30
CA ALA A 65 9.54 0.41 17.14
C ALA A 65 9.14 -0.35 18.41
N GLY A 66 8.42 -1.46 18.26
CA GLY A 66 7.93 -2.26 19.39
C GLY A 66 6.71 -1.67 20.12
N ALA A 67 6.07 -0.63 19.56
CA ALA A 67 4.79 -0.16 20.09
C ALA A 67 3.77 -1.31 20.10
N PRO A 68 2.95 -1.43 21.16
CA PRO A 68 1.90 -2.44 21.23
C PRO A 68 0.89 -2.26 20.07
N PRO A 69 0.20 -3.33 19.65
CA PRO A 69 -0.81 -3.24 18.60
C PRO A 69 -1.95 -2.32 19.02
N THR A 70 -2.61 -1.70 18.06
CA THR A 70 -3.82 -0.91 18.32
C THR A 70 -4.98 -1.82 18.69
N LEU A 71 -6.00 -1.28 19.36
CA LEU A 71 -7.21 -2.04 19.69
C LEU A 71 -7.87 -2.65 18.44
N GLU A 72 -7.84 -1.93 17.33
CA GLU A 72 -8.41 -2.36 16.04
C GLU A 72 -7.61 -3.51 15.41
N GLU A 73 -6.27 -3.50 15.55
CA GLU A 73 -5.39 -4.59 15.13
C GLU A 73 -5.72 -5.86 15.92
N LEU A 74 -5.81 -5.76 17.26
CA LEU A 74 -6.18 -6.88 18.14
C LEU A 74 -7.55 -7.48 17.79
N GLN A 75 -8.54 -6.63 17.50
CA GLN A 75 -9.88 -7.09 17.09
C GLN A 75 -9.88 -7.82 15.74
N LYS A 76 -9.00 -7.44 14.80
CA LYS A 76 -8.86 -8.13 13.50
C LYS A 76 -8.22 -9.50 13.68
N GLU A 77 -7.20 -9.61 14.52
CA GLU A 77 -6.54 -10.90 14.82
C GLU A 77 -7.52 -11.91 15.43
N GLN A 78 -8.35 -11.50 16.38
CA GLN A 78 -9.36 -12.38 17.00
C GLN A 78 -10.45 -12.86 16.03
N LYS A 79 -10.75 -12.08 14.97
CA LYS A 79 -11.72 -12.48 13.93
C LYS A 79 -11.13 -13.41 12.88
N GLN A 80 -9.81 -13.52 12.82
CA GLN A 80 -9.08 -14.38 11.88
C GLN A 80 -8.63 -15.71 12.52
N ALA A 81 -8.76 -15.84 13.85
CA ALA A 81 -8.55 -17.06 14.62
C ALA A 81 -9.85 -17.87 14.78
#